data_AF-A0A965M909-F1
#
_entry.id   AF-A0A965M909-F1
#
_cell.length_a   1.000
_cell.length_b   1.000
_cell.length_c   1.000
_cell.angle_alpha   90.00
_cell.angle_beta   90.00
_cell.angle_gamma   90.00
#
_symmetry.space_group_name_H-M   'P 1'
#
loop_
_entity.id
_entity.type
_entity.pdbx_description
1 polymer ?
#
loop_
_entity_poly.entity_id
_entity_poly.type
_entity_poly.pdbx_seq_one_letter_code
_entity_poly.pdbx_strand_id
1 'polypeptide(L)'
;MKRVAILCQSAPEGKRRLAEEALRLAAGLTATGRLRVDLILSSSALLLLQPDLGGPIGSWDSIISPQTRILIPTGTPVPSTPPVTHYPAGEVEKAAAGADLILRF
;
A
#
# COMPACT_ATOMS: atom_id res chain seq x y z
N MET A 1 -17.16 -10.21 1.92
CA MET A 1 -15.82 -10.21 2.54
C MET A 1 -15.46 -8.77 2.82
N LYS A 2 -15.07 -8.41 4.05
CA LYS A 2 -14.84 -7.00 4.40
C LYS A 2 -13.56 -6.49 3.75
N ARG A 3 -13.60 -5.24 3.29
CA ARG A 3 -12.51 -4.56 2.60
C ARG A 3 -11.93 -3.46 3.50
N VAL A 4 -10.61 -3.49 3.68
CA VAL A 4 -9.87 -2.49 4.46
C VAL A 4 -8.98 -1.71 3.51
N ALA A 5 -9.10 -0.39 3.48
CA ALA A 5 -8.20 0.48 2.74
C ALA A 5 -7.16 1.08 3.69
N ILE A 6 -5.89 0.98 3.32
CA ILE A 6 -4.76 1.58 4.02
C ILE A 6 -4.18 2.66 3.11
N LEU A 7 -4.35 3.91 3.50
CA LEU A 7 -3.87 5.10 2.79
C LEU A 7 -2.50 5.49 3.34
N CYS A 8 -1.46 5.37 2.51
CA CYS A 8 -0.11 5.86 2.84
C CYS A 8 0.14 7.19 2.11
N GLN A 9 -0.02 8.30 2.81
CA GLN A 9 0.10 9.66 2.27
C GLN A 9 1.46 10.31 2.58
N SER A 10 2.14 9.84 3.62
CA SER A 10 3.41 10.38 4.10
C SER A 10 4.64 9.91 3.30
N ALA A 11 5.57 10.83 2.96
CA ALA A 11 6.91 10.50 2.45
C ALA A 11 7.81 9.91 3.56
N PRO A 12 8.89 9.17 3.23
CA PRO A 12 9.74 8.53 4.22
C PRO A 12 10.69 9.48 4.97
N GLU A 13 10.87 10.73 4.54
CA GLU A 13 11.71 11.71 5.24
C GLU A 13 11.07 12.08 6.60
N GLY A 14 11.40 11.31 7.63
CA GLY A 14 10.90 11.44 9.01
C GLY A 14 9.77 10.48 9.41
N LYS A 15 9.08 9.83 8.45
CA LYS A 15 7.92 8.94 8.73
C LYS A 15 8.04 7.52 8.19
N ARG A 16 9.23 7.09 7.78
CA ARG A 16 9.51 5.73 7.30
C ARG A 16 8.97 4.62 8.22
N ARG A 17 9.05 4.78 9.54
CA ARG A 17 8.52 3.83 10.52
C ARG A 17 7.00 3.63 10.41
N LEU A 18 6.24 4.70 10.18
CA LEU A 18 4.78 4.63 10.02
C LEU A 18 4.39 3.85 8.77
N ALA A 19 5.15 4.05 7.70
CA ALA A 19 4.97 3.31 6.46
C ALA A 19 5.30 1.82 6.61
N GLU A 20 6.39 1.48 7.31
CA GLU A 20 6.72 0.08 7.63
C GLU A 20 5.64 -0.56 8.53
N GLU A 21 5.08 0.18 9.48
CA GLU A 21 3.96 -0.27 10.32
C GLU A 21 2.68 -0.49 9.50
N ALA A 22 2.37 0.39 8.55
CA ALA A 22 1.25 0.22 7.62
C ALA A 22 1.40 -1.04 6.75
N LEU A 23 2.62 -1.31 6.28
CA LEU A 23 2.96 -2.52 5.53
C LEU A 23 2.82 -3.79 6.38
N ARG A 24 3.34 -3.79 7.62
CA ARG A 24 3.19 -4.91 8.57
C ARG A 24 1.73 -5.15 8.92
N LEU A 25 0.94 -4.08 9.07
CA LEU A 25 -0.49 -4.17 9.33
C LEU A 25 -1.22 -4.80 8.13
N ALA A 26 -0.89 -4.38 6.90
CA ALA A 26 -1.46 -4.98 5.69
C ALA A 26 -1.18 -6.48 5.61
N ALA A 27 0.06 -6.91 5.87
CA ALA A 27 0.44 -8.32 5.93
C ALA A 27 -0.33 -9.08 7.04
N GLY A 28 -0.42 -8.51 8.24
CA GLY A 28 -1.14 -9.13 9.36
C GLY A 28 -2.65 -9.26 9.10
N LEU A 29 -3.27 -8.25 8.49
CA LEU A 29 -4.70 -8.27 8.14
C LEU A 29 -5.00 -9.31 7.06
N THR A 30 -4.15 -9.41 6.03
CA THR A 30 -4.33 -10.39 4.95
C THR A 30 -3.99 -11.82 5.36
N ALA A 31 -3.07 -12.01 6.31
CA ALA A 31 -2.77 -13.33 6.90
C ALA A 31 -3.98 -13.95 7.61
N THR A 32 -4.96 -13.14 8.05
CA THR A 32 -6.20 -13.66 8.64
C THR A 32 -7.07 -14.40 7.62
N GLY A 33 -6.85 -14.19 6.31
CA GLY A 33 -7.63 -14.80 5.24
C GLY A 33 -9.09 -14.30 5.13
N ARG A 34 -9.51 -13.37 5.99
CA ARG A 34 -10.90 -12.92 6.15
C ARG A 34 -11.16 -11.52 5.58
N LEU A 35 -10.10 -10.78 5.30
CA LEU A 35 -10.15 -9.38 4.89
C LEU A 35 -9.44 -9.20 3.55
N ARG A 36 -10.06 -8.43 2.66
CA ARG A 36 -9.34 -7.87 1.51
C ARG A 36 -8.68 -6.57 1.93
N VAL A 37 -7.42 -6.38 1.59
CA VAL A 37 -6.65 -5.19 1.94
C VAL A 37 -6.26 -4.45 0.67
N ASP A 38 -6.68 -3.19 0.59
CA ASP A 38 -6.26 -2.25 -0.44
C ASP A 38 -5.16 -1.35 0.15
N LEU A 39 -3.92 -1.56 -0.26
CA LEU A 39 -2.79 -0.69 0.11
C LEU A 39 -2.65 0.42 -0.93
N ILE A 40 -3.06 1.63 -0.57
CA ILE A 40 -3.11 2.80 -1.46
C ILE A 40 -1.94 3.72 -1.14
N LEU A 41 -1.00 3.81 -2.07
CA LEU A 41 0.21 4.63 -1.93
C LEU A 41 0.03 5.95 -2.67
N SER A 42 0.36 7.06 -2.02
CA SER A 42 0.52 8.39 -2.66
C SER A 42 1.90 8.54 -3.29
N SER A 43 2.09 9.52 -4.17
CA SER A 43 3.37 9.82 -4.85
C SER A 43 4.60 9.82 -3.92
N SER A 44 4.46 10.38 -2.72
CA SER A 44 5.47 10.41 -1.66
C SER A 44 5.74 9.05 -1.02
N ALA A 45 4.70 8.24 -0.83
CA ALA A 45 4.80 6.89 -0.26
C ALA A 45 5.33 5.85 -1.25
N LEU A 46 5.44 6.18 -2.54
CA LEU A 46 6.04 5.28 -3.54
C LEU A 46 7.53 5.09 -3.33
N LEU A 47 8.18 5.97 -2.57
CA LEU A 47 9.57 5.77 -2.13
C LEU A 47 9.73 4.51 -1.25
N LEU A 48 8.63 3.98 -0.69
CA LEU A 48 8.60 2.68 0.00
C LEU A 48 8.76 1.50 -0.96
N LEU A 49 8.47 1.69 -2.25
CA LEU A 49 8.62 0.68 -3.31
C LEU A 49 10.05 0.60 -3.83
N GLN A 50 10.91 1.58 -3.53
CA GLN A 50 12.26 1.63 -4.09
C GLN A 50 13.27 0.86 -3.23
N PRO A 51 13.93 -0.18 -3.77
CA PRO A 51 14.98 -0.93 -3.09
C PRO A 51 16.13 -0.04 -2.60
N ASP A 52 16.53 0.92 -3.45
CA ASP A 52 17.74 1.74 -3.25
C ASP A 52 17.59 2.81 -2.16
N LEU A 53 16.36 3.14 -1.75
CA LEU A 53 16.08 4.04 -0.63
C LEU A 53 15.91 3.29 0.71
N GLY A 54 16.31 2.02 0.72
CA GLY A 54 16.23 1.14 1.88
C GLY A 54 14.84 0.59 2.14
N GLY A 55 13.91 0.62 1.19
CA GLY A 55 12.67 -0.16 1.30
C GLY A 55 13.02 -1.64 1.57
N PRO A 56 12.33 -2.36 2.47
CA PRO A 56 12.70 -3.73 2.76
C PRO A 56 12.44 -4.58 1.52
N ILE A 57 13.52 -4.93 0.81
CA ILE A 57 13.50 -5.79 -0.38
C ILE A 57 12.76 -7.12 -0.06
N GLY A 58 12.71 -7.54 1.20
CA GLY A 58 11.97 -8.72 1.67
C GLY A 58 10.57 -8.50 2.25
N SER A 59 10.06 -7.27 2.41
CA SER A 59 8.70 -7.09 2.99
C SER A 59 7.58 -7.18 1.97
N TRP A 60 7.87 -6.97 0.68
CA TRP A 60 6.85 -7.02 -0.37
C TRP A 60 6.29 -8.42 -0.53
N ASP A 61 7.13 -9.45 -0.68
CA ASP A 61 6.66 -10.83 -0.83
C ASP A 61 5.76 -11.30 0.32
N SER A 62 5.96 -10.77 1.54
CA SER A 62 5.09 -11.05 2.69
C SER A 62 3.71 -10.38 2.61
N ILE A 63 3.57 -9.33 1.79
CA ILE A 63 2.33 -8.57 1.55
C ILE A 63 1.63 -9.04 0.27
N ILE A 64 2.32 -9.75 -0.64
CA ILE A 64 1.75 -10.38 -1.85
C ILE A 64 0.94 -11.62 -1.43
N SER A 65 -0.05 -11.39 -0.57
CA SER A 65 -1.19 -12.28 -0.43
C SER A 65 -2.11 -12.06 -1.62
N PRO A 66 -2.79 -13.10 -2.13
CA PRO A 66 -3.85 -12.95 -3.13
C PRO A 66 -4.99 -12.01 -2.70
N GLN A 67 -5.06 -11.69 -1.40
CA GLN A 67 -6.06 -10.81 -0.81
C GLN A 67 -5.60 -9.35 -0.66
N THR A 68 -4.33 -9.06 -1.00
CA THR A 68 -3.79 -7.70 -1.00
C THR A 68 -3.80 -7.13 -2.41
N ARG A 69 -4.37 -5.94 -2.56
CA ARG A 69 -4.28 -5.13 -3.78
C ARG A 69 -3.44 -3.89 -3.50
N ILE A 70 -2.45 -3.63 -4.34
CA ILE A 70 -1.62 -2.43 -4.23
C ILE A 70 -2.12 -1.42 -5.27
N LEU A 71 -2.46 -0.22 -4.80
CA LEU A 71 -2.99 0.87 -5.61
C LEU A 71 -2.00 2.02 -5.61
N ILE A 72 -1.59 2.48 -6.79
CA ILE A 72 -0.63 3.59 -6.95
C ILE A 72 -1.13 4.62 -7.96
N PRO A 73 -0.61 5.87 -7.96
CA PRO A 73 -0.98 6.87 -8.94
C PRO A 73 -0.60 6.43 -10.36
N THR A 74 -1.45 6.74 -11.33
CA THR A 74 -1.14 6.62 -12.77
C THR A 74 0.11 7.44 -13.11
N GLY A 75 0.99 6.91 -13.97
CA GLY A 75 2.23 7.58 -14.36
C GLY A 75 3.41 7.35 -13.41
N THR A 76 3.22 6.56 -12.35
CA THR A 76 4.31 6.17 -11.46
C THR A 76 5.21 5.12 -12.13
N PRO A 77 6.53 5.34 -12.20
CA PRO A 77 7.47 4.30 -12.60
C PRO A 77 7.61 3.27 -11.46
N VAL A 78 7.25 2.01 -11.73
CA VAL A 78 7.30 0.90 -10.77
C VAL A 78 8.11 -0.25 -11.35
N PRO A 79 8.92 -0.96 -10.54
CA PRO A 79 9.46 -2.25 -10.94
C PRO A 79 8.34 -3.27 -11.22
N SER A 80 8.63 -4.26 -12.07
CA SER A 80 7.71 -5.19 -12.75
C SER A 80 6.85 -6.12 -11.86
N THR A 81 6.91 -5.98 -10.54
CA THR A 81 6.24 -6.82 -9.54
C THR A 81 6.07 -5.98 -8.27
N PRO A 82 4.91 -5.96 -7.58
CA PRO A 82 3.77 -6.93 -7.54
C PRO A 82 2.54 -6.56 -8.41
N PRO A 83 1.35 -7.21 -8.30
CA PRO A 83 0.14 -6.79 -9.03
C PRO A 83 -0.34 -5.42 -8.54
N VAL A 84 0.10 -4.40 -9.26
CA VAL A 84 -0.20 -3.01 -9.01
C VAL A 84 -1.40 -2.59 -9.86
N THR A 85 -2.37 -1.92 -9.24
CA THR A 85 -3.44 -1.22 -9.94
C THR A 85 -3.15 0.28 -9.92
N HIS A 86 -3.29 0.95 -11.06
CA HIS A 86 -3.20 2.40 -11.12
C HIS A 86 -4.53 3.08 -10.77
N TYR A 87 -4.46 4.20 -10.06
CA TYR A 87 -5.58 5.11 -9.82
C TYR A 87 -5.22 6.54 -10.27
N PRO A 88 -6.20 7.38 -10.67
CA PRO A 88 -5.93 8.75 -11.10
C PRO A 88 -5.24 9.57 -9.98
N ALA A 89 -4.14 10.25 -10.32
CA ALA A 89 -3.40 11.06 -9.36
C ALA A 89 -4.32 12.11 -8.69
N GLY A 90 -4.22 12.27 -7.36
CA GLY A 90 -5.09 13.16 -6.59
C GLY A 90 -6.40 12.54 -6.12
N GLU A 91 -6.73 11.31 -6.53
CA GLU A 91 -7.98 10.63 -6.18
C GLU A 91 -7.81 9.51 -5.14
N VAL A 92 -6.86 9.68 -4.20
CA VAL A 92 -6.51 8.67 -3.19
C VAL A 92 -7.73 8.24 -2.36
N GLU A 93 -8.58 9.20 -1.97
CA GLU A 93 -9.82 8.93 -1.23
C GLU A 93 -10.86 8.18 -2.09
N LYS A 94 -10.91 8.42 -3.40
CA LYS A 94 -11.77 7.66 -4.30
C LYS A 94 -11.27 6.23 -4.50
N ALA A 95 -9.95 6.01 -4.47
CA ALA A 95 -9.39 4.66 -4.48
C ALA A 95 -9.79 3.86 -3.22
N ALA A 96 -10.03 4.53 -2.09
CA ALA A 96 -10.56 3.93 -0.88
C ALA A 96 -12.10 3.75 -0.88
N ALA A 97 -12.81 4.26 -1.90
CA ALA A 97 -14.28 4.27 -1.92
C ALA A 97 -14.87 2.86 -1.94
N GLY A 98 -15.74 2.57 -0.97
CA GLY A 98 -16.33 1.24 -0.77
C GLY A 98 -15.54 0.31 0.15
N ALA A 99 -14.52 0.81 0.85
CA ALA A 99 -13.90 0.08 1.96
C ALA A 99 -14.80 0.15 3.20
N ASP A 100 -14.92 -0.96 3.93
CA ASP A 100 -15.63 -1.02 5.21
C ASP A 100 -14.85 -0.29 6.33
N LEU A 101 -13.53 -0.18 6.17
CA LEU A 101 -12.64 0.51 7.09
C LEU A 101 -11.53 1.21 6.32
N ILE A 102 -11.23 2.45 6.70
CA ILE A 102 -10.16 3.26 6.12
C ILE A 102 -9.16 3.61 7.22
N LEU A 103 -7.91 3.24 7.01
CA LEU A 103 -6.78 3.56 7.89
C LEU A 103 -5.85 4.54 7.18
N ARG A 104 -5.37 5.57 7.90
CA ARG A 104 -4.57 6.66 7.33
C ARG A 104 -3.19 6.73 8.02
N PHE A 105 -2.13 6.72 7.20
CA PHE A 105 -0.71 6.73 7.60
C PHE A 105 0.09 7.77 6.80
#